data_AF-A0A090W4N9-F1
#
_entry.id   AF-A0A090W4N9-F1
#
_cell.length_a   1.000
_cell.length_b   1.000
_cell.length_c   1.000
_cell.angle_alpha   90.00
_cell.angle_beta   90.00
_cell.angle_gamma   90.00
#
_symmetry.space_group_name_H-M   'P 1'
#
loop_
_entity.id
_entity.type
_entity.pdbx_description
1 polymer ?
#
loop_
_entity_poly.entity_id
_entity_poly.type
_entity_poly.pdbx_seq_one_letter_code
_entity_poly.pdbx_strand_id
1 'polypeptide(L)'
;MKHIAIIALMTLSLCFFSTKTYAQLHTTPECGNNFSLKWSTFPENSNEYGWHPGTLSNTFTNVDNSDVDVTVSFTGETNSFGFWAGNTPKIGTKSSYLYKGIDLLTNGFNSTGITCTITFSKPVYALSFDIHHINVYNVNGDKYTITGKNTKGDTIYPEFTPSPSPSYTFDSTTGIVNAVLT
;
A
#
# COMPACT_ATOMS: atom_id res chain seq x y z
N MET A 1 -26.06 -2.16 -48.38
CA MET A 1 -26.16 -1.24 -47.22
C MET A 1 -26.38 -1.94 -45.88
N LYS A 2 -27.19 -3.01 -45.79
CA LYS A 2 -27.45 -3.72 -44.52
C LYS A 2 -26.20 -4.31 -43.85
N HIS A 3 -25.24 -4.84 -44.62
CA HIS A 3 -24.02 -5.45 -44.07
C HIS A 3 -23.03 -4.43 -43.48
N ILE A 4 -22.93 -3.23 -44.03
CA ILE A 4 -22.04 -2.17 -43.53
C ILE A 4 -22.54 -1.66 -42.17
N ALA A 5 -23.87 -1.54 -42.02
CA ALA A 5 -24.49 -1.13 -40.76
C ALA A 5 -24.24 -2.13 -39.62
N ILE A 6 -24.25 -3.44 -39.92
CA ILE A 6 -24.00 -4.49 -38.93
C ILE A 6 -22.53 -4.48 -38.48
N ILE A 7 -21.58 -4.33 -39.42
CA ILE A 7 -20.15 -4.24 -39.10
C ILE A 7 -19.86 -3.00 -38.25
N ALA A 8 -20.43 -1.85 -38.61
CA ALA A 8 -20.29 -0.60 -37.85
C ALA A 8 -20.88 -0.72 -36.43
N LEU A 9 -22.00 -1.45 -36.25
CA LEU A 9 -22.61 -1.68 -34.95
C LEU A 9 -21.74 -2.61 -34.07
N MET A 10 -21.10 -3.62 -34.65
CA MET A 10 -20.20 -4.53 -33.93
C MET A 10 -18.88 -3.84 -33.53
N THR A 11 -18.29 -2.98 -34.37
CA THR A 11 -17.10 -2.21 -34.00
C THR A 11 -17.42 -1.14 -32.96
N LEU A 12 -18.58 -0.48 -33.04
CA LEU A 12 -19.00 0.50 -32.04
C LEU A 12 -19.24 -0.17 -30.67
N SER A 13 -19.79 -1.39 -30.66
CA SER A 13 -19.96 -2.20 -29.45
C SER A 13 -18.63 -2.55 -28.77
N LEU A 14 -17.54 -2.75 -29.52
CA LEU A 14 -16.22 -3.05 -28.96
C LEU A 14 -15.55 -1.81 -28.33
N CYS A 15 -15.95 -0.60 -28.71
CA CYS A 15 -15.43 0.65 -28.15
C CYS A 15 -16.04 1.03 -26.80
N PHE A 16 -17.13 0.38 -26.35
CA PHE A 16 -17.84 0.74 -25.11
C PHE A 16 -17.58 -0.19 -23.91
N PHE A 17 -16.72 -1.21 -24.06
CA PHE A 17 -16.36 -2.12 -22.96
C PHE A 17 -14.88 -2.02 -22.60
N SER A 18 -14.40 -0.82 -22.26
CA SER A 18 -13.18 -0.74 -21.46
C SER A 18 -13.56 -1.01 -20.00
N THR A 19 -13.53 -2.27 -19.57
CA THR A 19 -13.54 -2.58 -18.15
C THR A 19 -12.22 -2.07 -17.58
N LYS A 20 -12.25 -1.00 -16.77
CA LYS A 20 -11.09 -0.65 -15.95
C LYS A 20 -10.90 -1.78 -14.94
N THR A 21 -10.01 -2.71 -15.25
CA THR A 21 -9.56 -3.70 -14.28
C THR A 21 -8.62 -2.96 -13.34
N TYR A 22 -9.10 -2.68 -12.12
CA TYR A 22 -8.18 -2.33 -11.04
C TYR A 22 -7.30 -3.55 -10.81
N ALA A 23 -5.98 -3.38 -10.95
CA ALA A 23 -5.04 -4.43 -10.59
C ALA A 23 -5.27 -4.73 -9.11
N GLN A 24 -5.82 -5.91 -8.83
CA GLN A 24 -5.96 -6.40 -7.46
C GLN A 24 -4.54 -6.54 -6.91
N LEU A 25 -4.21 -5.80 -5.84
CA LEU A 25 -2.86 -5.75 -5.30
C LEU A 25 -2.48 -7.06 -4.60
N HIS A 26 -3.45 -7.77 -4.02
CA HIS A 26 -3.38 -9.16 -3.54
C HIS A 26 -4.75 -9.58 -2.96
N THR A 27 -4.97 -10.88 -2.71
CA THR A 27 -5.97 -11.35 -1.74
C THR A 27 -5.52 -10.95 -0.33
N THR A 28 -6.41 -10.90 0.66
CA THR A 28 -6.00 -10.71 2.07
C THR A 28 -4.89 -11.72 2.39
N PRO A 29 -3.73 -11.30 2.94
CA PRO A 29 -2.63 -12.23 3.19
C PRO A 29 -3.07 -13.33 4.16
N GLU A 30 -2.97 -14.60 3.76
CA GLU A 30 -3.03 -15.74 4.68
C GLU A 30 -1.61 -16.12 5.09
N CYS A 31 -0.96 -15.28 5.88
CA CYS A 31 0.31 -15.65 6.49
C CYS A 31 0.03 -16.43 7.79
N GLY A 32 0.59 -17.64 7.89
CA GLY A 32 0.42 -18.54 9.03
C GLY A 32 0.73 -17.86 10.36
N ASN A 33 -0.18 -18.04 11.33
CA ASN A 33 -0.14 -17.69 12.75
C ASN A 33 0.96 -16.70 13.15
N ASN A 34 0.74 -15.37 13.10
CA ASN A 34 1.49 -14.37 13.92
C ASN A 34 0.98 -12.90 13.77
N PHE A 35 -0.30 -12.62 13.99
CA PHE A 35 -0.82 -11.25 14.23
C PHE A 35 -0.97 -10.32 13.00
N SER A 36 -1.96 -9.41 13.07
CA SER A 36 -2.33 -8.49 11.98
C SER A 36 -2.58 -7.10 12.54
N LEU A 37 -2.00 -6.06 11.92
CA LEU A 37 -2.42 -4.69 12.20
C LEU A 37 -3.77 -4.42 11.52
N LYS A 38 -4.86 -4.75 12.23
CA LYS A 38 -6.23 -4.46 11.77
C LYS A 38 -6.54 -2.97 11.92
N TRP A 39 -6.36 -2.23 10.82
CA TRP A 39 -6.60 -0.80 10.80
C TRP A 39 -8.07 -0.42 11.05
N SER A 40 -8.31 0.46 12.01
CA SER A 40 -9.62 1.06 12.24
C SER A 40 -9.53 2.57 12.51
N THR A 41 -10.33 3.37 11.80
CA THR A 41 -10.49 4.81 12.09
C THR A 41 -11.02 5.04 13.51
N PHE A 42 -11.86 4.13 14.00
CA PHE A 42 -12.44 4.14 15.34
C PHE A 42 -12.26 2.73 15.92
N PRO A 43 -11.13 2.44 16.58
CA PRO A 43 -10.93 1.14 17.20
C PRO A 43 -11.98 0.90 18.30
N GLU A 44 -12.71 -0.21 18.19
CA GLU A 44 -13.72 -0.63 19.19
C GLU A 44 -13.27 -1.87 19.97
N ASN A 45 -12.30 -2.61 19.41
CA ASN A 45 -11.75 -3.84 19.98
C ASN A 45 -10.26 -3.67 20.30
N SER A 46 -9.74 -4.50 21.22
CA SER A 46 -8.33 -4.45 21.64
C SER A 46 -7.33 -4.83 20.54
N ASN A 47 -7.80 -5.49 19.47
CA ASN A 47 -7.00 -5.87 18.30
C ASN A 47 -7.22 -4.95 17.09
N GLU A 48 -7.77 -3.75 17.32
CA GLU A 48 -7.93 -2.73 16.28
C GLU A 48 -6.99 -1.56 16.54
N TYR A 49 -6.35 -1.08 15.47
CA TYR A 49 -5.28 -0.09 15.56
C TYR A 49 -5.66 1.17 14.81
N GLY A 50 -5.65 2.30 15.54
CA GLY A 50 -6.02 3.61 15.04
C GLY A 50 -4.85 4.45 14.55
N TRP A 51 -5.13 5.38 13.65
CA TRP A 51 -4.15 6.37 13.18
C TRP A 51 -4.83 7.73 13.09
N HIS A 52 -4.35 8.69 13.87
CA HIS A 52 -4.85 10.06 13.77
C HIS A 52 -4.40 10.70 12.44
N PRO A 53 -5.29 11.36 11.68
CA PRO A 53 -4.93 11.93 10.39
C PRO A 53 -3.73 12.87 10.44
N GLY A 54 -2.74 12.64 9.57
CA GLY A 54 -1.53 13.47 9.45
C GLY A 54 -0.45 13.18 10.50
N THR A 55 -0.70 12.28 11.46
CA THR A 55 0.34 11.82 12.39
C THR A 55 1.44 11.09 11.63
N LEU A 56 2.70 11.41 11.94
CA LEU A 56 3.87 10.82 11.29
C LEU A 56 4.47 9.63 12.05
N SER A 57 4.06 9.38 13.29
CA SER A 57 4.55 8.24 14.07
C SER A 57 3.51 7.80 15.09
N ASN A 58 3.32 6.49 15.23
CA ASN A 58 2.48 5.92 16.28
C ASN A 58 3.08 4.59 16.77
N THR A 59 2.89 4.31 18.06
CA THR A 59 3.31 3.06 18.68
C THR A 59 2.07 2.32 19.18
N PHE A 60 1.91 1.08 18.72
CA PHE A 60 0.87 0.16 19.15
C PHE A 60 1.47 -0.83 20.15
N THR A 61 0.94 -0.86 21.36
CA THR A 61 1.49 -1.72 22.42
C THR A 61 0.80 -3.06 22.47
N ASN A 62 1.57 -4.12 22.74
CA ASN A 62 1.08 -5.49 22.89
C ASN A 62 0.12 -5.91 21.76
N VAL A 63 0.57 -5.77 20.51
CA VAL A 63 -0.24 -6.06 19.32
C VAL A 63 -0.75 -7.49 19.38
N ASP A 64 -2.06 -7.68 19.30
CA ASP A 64 -2.75 -8.98 19.39
C ASP A 64 -2.34 -9.86 20.58
N ASN A 65 -2.01 -9.26 21.73
CA ASN A 65 -1.53 -9.96 22.94
C ASN A 65 -0.22 -10.75 22.72
N SER A 66 0.64 -10.28 21.82
CA SER A 66 1.91 -10.91 21.47
C SER A 66 3.09 -10.55 22.39
N ASP A 67 2.89 -9.61 23.32
CA ASP A 67 3.93 -8.88 24.04
C ASP A 67 4.92 -8.13 23.12
N VAL A 68 4.54 -7.89 21.85
CA VAL A 68 5.31 -7.10 20.88
C VAL A 68 4.63 -5.75 20.71
N ASP A 69 5.43 -4.70 20.86
CA ASP A 69 5.03 -3.35 20.52
C ASP A 69 5.50 -3.07 19.09
N VAL A 70 4.66 -2.40 18.30
CA VAL A 70 4.94 -2.05 16.91
C VAL A 70 4.90 -0.54 16.76
N THR A 71 6.01 0.05 16.36
CA THR A 71 6.10 1.48 16.02
C THR A 71 6.14 1.64 14.52
N VAL A 72 5.23 2.42 13.95
CA VAL A 72 5.25 2.81 12.54
C VAL A 72 5.58 4.29 12.47
N SER A 73 6.51 4.69 11.59
CA SER A 73 6.93 6.09 11.46
C SER A 73 7.25 6.48 10.02
N PHE A 74 6.98 7.73 9.67
CA PHE A 74 7.24 8.34 8.38
C PHE A 74 8.25 9.48 8.50
N THR A 75 9.28 9.46 7.65
CA THR A 75 10.34 10.47 7.60
C THR A 75 10.71 10.82 6.17
N GLY A 76 11.61 11.79 5.97
CA GLY A 76 12.00 12.27 4.65
C GLY A 76 11.11 13.43 4.19
N GLU A 77 10.64 13.38 2.95
CA GLU A 77 9.81 14.43 2.35
C GLU A 77 8.34 14.39 2.81
N THR A 78 8.06 14.27 4.11
CA THR A 78 6.70 14.14 4.66
C THR A 78 5.81 15.37 4.39
N ASN A 79 6.40 16.52 4.09
CA ASN A 79 5.65 17.71 3.64
C ASN A 79 4.98 17.51 2.27
N SER A 80 5.35 16.46 1.52
CA SER A 80 4.67 16.07 0.29
C SER A 80 3.37 15.29 0.53
N PHE A 81 3.05 14.90 1.77
CA PHE A 81 1.77 14.29 2.07
C PHE A 81 0.61 15.22 1.72
N GLY A 82 -0.35 14.67 1.00
CA GLY A 82 -1.52 15.36 0.52
C GLY A 82 -2.71 15.29 1.47
N PHE A 83 -3.78 15.96 1.05
CA PHE A 83 -5.05 16.00 1.75
C PHE A 83 -6.13 15.28 0.94
N TRP A 84 -6.80 14.30 1.58
CA TRP A 84 -8.00 13.68 1.03
C TRP A 84 -9.10 13.67 2.08
N ALA A 85 -9.88 14.75 2.20
CA ALA A 85 -10.88 14.88 3.26
C ALA A 85 -10.26 14.53 4.64
N GLY A 86 -9.05 15.03 4.88
CA GLY A 86 -8.17 14.71 6.00
C GLY A 86 -6.70 14.60 5.56
N ASN A 87 -5.77 15.02 6.42
CA ASN A 87 -4.34 14.88 6.18
C ASN A 87 -3.95 13.40 6.14
N THR A 88 -3.11 13.02 5.17
CA THR A 88 -2.48 11.70 5.15
C THR A 88 -1.10 11.77 5.84
N PRO A 89 -0.57 10.69 6.45
CA PRO A 89 -1.15 9.34 6.56
C PRO A 89 -2.43 9.31 7.40
N LYS A 90 -3.38 8.44 7.02
CA LYS A 90 -4.59 8.19 7.82
C LYS A 90 -5.17 6.82 7.52
N ILE A 91 -6.01 6.30 8.41
CA ILE A 91 -6.78 5.10 8.09
C ILE A 91 -7.95 5.46 7.19
N GLY A 92 -8.07 4.75 6.07
CA GLY A 92 -9.11 5.00 5.09
C GLY A 92 -9.28 3.88 4.08
N THR A 93 -10.20 4.13 3.16
CA THR A 93 -10.50 3.31 1.98
C THR A 93 -10.49 4.17 0.72
N LYS A 94 -9.79 5.30 0.77
CA LYS A 94 -9.82 6.28 -0.31
C LYS A 94 -8.86 5.88 -1.43
N SER A 95 -7.68 5.35 -1.10
CA SER A 95 -6.76 4.79 -2.08
C SER A 95 -7.05 3.32 -2.43
N SER A 96 -7.84 2.62 -1.62
CA SER A 96 -8.39 1.29 -1.93
C SER A 96 -9.80 1.14 -1.38
N TYR A 97 -10.78 0.84 -2.24
CA TYR A 97 -12.18 0.65 -1.82
C TYR A 97 -12.47 -0.73 -1.21
N LEU A 98 -11.49 -1.65 -1.21
CA LEU A 98 -11.71 -3.05 -0.85
C LEU A 98 -11.62 -3.31 0.66
N TYR A 99 -10.70 -2.63 1.35
CA TYR A 99 -10.48 -2.78 2.80
C TYR A 99 -9.75 -1.57 3.37
N LYS A 100 -9.66 -1.46 4.70
CA LYS A 100 -9.01 -0.35 5.39
C LYS A 100 -7.49 -0.55 5.41
N GLY A 101 -6.75 0.49 5.03
CA GLY A 101 -5.29 0.55 5.12
C GLY A 101 -4.82 1.87 5.71
N ILE A 102 -3.51 2.04 5.90
CA ILE A 102 -2.93 3.37 6.00
C ILE A 102 -2.92 3.97 4.58
N ASP A 103 -3.80 4.93 4.34
CA ASP A 103 -3.87 5.69 3.10
C ASP A 103 -2.82 6.80 3.12
N LEU A 104 -1.95 6.76 2.12
CA LEU A 104 -0.95 7.76 1.81
C LEU A 104 -1.35 8.44 0.50
N LEU A 105 -1.59 9.74 0.56
CA LEU A 105 -1.68 10.57 -0.63
C LEU A 105 -0.41 11.39 -0.68
N THR A 106 0.29 11.43 -1.81
CA THR A 106 1.41 12.34 -1.98
C THR A 106 1.21 13.24 -3.18
N ASN A 107 1.75 14.44 -3.07
CA ASN A 107 1.86 15.38 -4.19
C ASN A 107 3.15 15.16 -4.98
N GLY A 108 3.77 13.99 -4.81
CA GLY A 108 5.05 13.54 -5.36
C GLY A 108 6.28 14.23 -4.76
N PHE A 109 7.45 13.74 -5.17
CA PHE A 109 8.72 13.97 -4.46
C PHE A 109 9.74 14.78 -5.28
N ASN A 110 10.51 15.60 -4.59
CA ASN A 110 11.58 16.43 -5.17
C ASN A 110 12.95 15.74 -5.14
N SER A 111 13.16 14.73 -4.29
CA SER A 111 14.46 14.07 -4.09
C SER A 111 14.34 12.60 -3.63
N THR A 112 14.63 12.30 -2.36
CA THR A 112 14.71 10.95 -1.77
C THR A 112 13.36 10.32 -1.48
N GLY A 113 12.28 11.10 -1.44
CA GLY A 113 10.94 10.62 -1.12
C GLY A 113 10.69 10.42 0.37
N ILE A 114 9.75 9.53 0.70
CA ILE A 114 9.31 9.23 2.08
C ILE A 114 9.77 7.83 2.48
N THR A 115 10.27 7.70 3.70
CA THR A 115 10.59 6.41 4.32
C THR A 115 9.56 6.07 5.38
N CYS A 116 8.85 4.95 5.20
CA CYS A 116 8.06 4.31 6.24
C CYS A 116 8.94 3.27 6.96
N THR A 117 9.09 3.40 8.28
CA THR A 117 9.82 2.45 9.12
C THR A 117 8.86 1.79 10.10
N ILE A 118 8.84 0.46 10.11
CA ILE A 118 8.10 -0.35 11.08
C ILE A 118 9.13 -1.06 11.98
N THR A 119 9.09 -0.75 13.27
CA THR A 119 9.99 -1.30 14.28
C THR A 119 9.21 -2.17 15.24
N PHE A 120 9.78 -3.32 15.58
CA PHE A 120 9.23 -4.26 16.55
C PHE A 120 10.07 -4.22 17.83
N SER A 121 9.42 -4.22 19.01
CA SER A 121 10.14 -4.26 20.29
C SER A 121 10.88 -5.59 20.52
N LYS A 122 10.49 -6.65 19.80
CA LYS A 122 11.09 -7.99 19.80
C LYS A 122 11.07 -8.56 18.39
N PRO A 123 11.94 -9.54 18.04
CA PRO A 123 11.87 -10.22 16.76
C PRO A 123 10.51 -10.88 16.55
N VAL A 124 9.95 -10.70 15.35
CA VAL A 124 8.70 -11.36 14.92
C VAL A 124 9.00 -12.35 13.81
N TYR A 125 8.23 -13.44 13.74
CA TYR A 125 8.32 -14.41 12.64
C TYR A 125 7.51 -13.95 11.43
N ALA A 126 6.31 -13.39 11.66
CA ALA A 126 5.50 -12.74 10.63
C ALA A 126 4.67 -11.62 11.26
N LEU A 127 4.25 -10.64 10.44
CA LEU A 127 3.22 -9.64 10.73
C LEU A 127 2.53 -9.34 9.39
N SER A 128 1.22 -9.13 9.41
CA SER A 128 0.48 -8.63 8.24
C SER A 128 -0.05 -7.20 8.49
N PHE A 129 0.00 -6.37 7.47
CA PHE A 129 -0.53 -5.01 7.46
C PHE A 129 -0.72 -4.52 6.04
N ASP A 130 -1.58 -3.51 5.87
CA ASP A 130 -1.84 -2.90 4.57
C ASP A 130 -1.49 -1.40 4.55
N ILE A 131 -0.79 -0.96 3.51
CA ILE A 131 -0.54 0.45 3.19
C ILE A 131 -0.98 0.68 1.75
N HIS A 132 -1.75 1.74 1.53
CA HIS A 132 -2.20 2.15 0.21
C HIS A 132 -1.60 3.50 -0.13
N HIS A 133 -0.96 3.63 -1.29
CA HIS A 133 -0.36 4.89 -1.70
C HIS A 133 -0.83 5.33 -3.09
N ILE A 134 -1.17 6.61 -3.21
CA ILE A 134 -1.45 7.29 -4.46
C ILE A 134 -0.56 8.54 -4.54
N ASN A 135 0.13 8.69 -5.66
CA ASN A 135 0.85 9.90 -6.05
C ASN A 135 0.03 10.66 -7.10
N VAL A 136 -0.17 11.97 -6.94
CA VAL A 136 -1.13 12.73 -7.77
C VAL A 136 -0.50 13.71 -8.76
N TYR A 137 0.53 14.46 -8.36
CA TYR A 137 0.88 15.70 -9.08
C TYR A 137 2.24 15.70 -9.77
N ASN A 138 3.24 15.01 -9.23
CA ASN A 138 4.60 15.07 -9.76
C ASN A 138 5.06 13.75 -10.37
N VAL A 139 6.06 13.85 -11.26
CA VAL A 139 6.65 12.74 -12.04
C VAL A 139 7.32 11.66 -11.18
N ASN A 140 7.62 11.95 -9.92
CA ASN A 140 8.25 11.01 -8.99
C ASN A 140 7.24 10.60 -7.90
N GLY A 141 7.16 9.30 -7.64
CA GLY A 141 6.30 8.74 -6.58
C GLY A 141 5.90 7.29 -6.78
N ASP A 142 6.20 6.73 -7.96
CA ASP A 142 5.67 5.42 -8.36
C ASP A 142 6.69 4.27 -8.19
N LYS A 143 7.77 4.53 -7.45
CA LYS A 143 8.81 3.55 -7.11
C LYS A 143 8.89 3.34 -5.61
N TYR A 144 8.90 2.09 -5.19
CA TYR A 144 9.10 1.66 -3.81
C TYR A 144 10.36 0.82 -3.72
N THR A 145 11.03 0.91 -2.58
CA THR A 145 12.07 -0.04 -2.15
C THR A 145 11.62 -0.62 -0.81
N ILE A 146 11.46 -1.94 -0.75
CA ILE A 146 10.97 -2.66 0.42
C ILE A 146 12.08 -3.57 0.93
N THR A 147 12.45 -3.39 2.19
CA THR A 147 13.50 -4.17 2.84
C THR A 147 13.15 -4.45 4.29
N GLY A 148 13.65 -5.56 4.83
CA GLY A 148 13.61 -5.88 6.25
C GLY A 148 15.01 -6.08 6.84
N LYS A 149 15.06 -6.25 8.16
CA LYS A 149 16.27 -6.63 8.89
C LYS A 149 16.00 -7.91 9.69
N ASN A 150 16.88 -8.90 9.56
CA ASN A 150 16.83 -10.09 10.41
C ASN A 150 17.46 -9.81 11.79
N THR A 151 17.42 -10.80 12.70
CA THR A 151 17.99 -10.69 14.05
C THR A 151 19.51 -10.52 14.10
N LYS A 152 20.22 -10.75 12.99
CA LYS A 152 21.66 -10.54 12.84
C LYS A 152 22.00 -9.16 12.26
N GLY A 153 20.99 -8.38 11.84
CA GLY A 153 21.17 -7.07 11.20
C GLY A 153 21.34 -7.12 9.68
N ASP A 154 21.27 -8.31 9.07
CA ASP A 154 21.37 -8.46 7.62
C ASP A 154 20.10 -7.89 6.95
N THR A 155 20.29 -7.26 5.79
CA THR A 155 19.16 -6.85 4.94
C THR A 155 18.53 -8.07 4.31
N ILE A 156 17.21 -8.17 4.41
CA ILE A 156 16.39 -9.16 3.70
C ILE A 156 15.44 -8.45 2.75
N TYR A 157 15.10 -9.11 1.66
CA TYR A 157 14.20 -8.60 0.62
C TYR A 157 12.95 -9.46 0.53
N PRO A 158 11.79 -8.87 0.17
CA PRO A 158 10.56 -9.63 0.02
C PRO A 158 10.61 -10.54 -1.22
N GLU A 159 9.92 -11.67 -1.10
CA GLU A 159 9.40 -12.37 -2.26
C GLU A 159 8.10 -11.69 -2.69
N PHE A 160 8.00 -11.33 -3.97
CA PHE A 160 6.82 -10.65 -4.49
C PHE A 160 5.89 -11.67 -5.15
N THR A 161 4.61 -11.62 -4.78
CA THR A 161 3.55 -12.30 -5.52
C THR A 161 2.93 -11.31 -6.51
N PRO A 162 3.17 -11.44 -7.83
CA PRO A 162 2.67 -10.47 -8.79
C PRO A 162 1.17 -10.59 -9.03
N SER A 163 0.56 -9.48 -9.42
CA SER A 163 -0.76 -9.48 -10.04
C SER A 163 -0.72 -10.28 -11.36
N PRO A 164 -1.82 -10.95 -11.77
CA PRO A 164 -1.91 -11.60 -13.08
C PRO A 164 -1.71 -10.65 -14.27
N SER A 165 -1.87 -9.34 -14.07
CA SER A 165 -1.66 -8.31 -15.09
C SER A 165 -1.02 -7.08 -14.43
N PRO A 166 0.28 -7.15 -14.12
CA PRO A 166 0.93 -6.11 -13.34
C PRO A 166 1.21 -4.88 -14.22
N SER A 167 0.84 -3.69 -13.71
CA SER A 167 1.25 -2.40 -14.27
C SER A 167 2.57 -1.91 -13.68
N TYR A 168 3.40 -2.83 -13.18
CA TYR A 168 4.65 -2.57 -12.50
C TYR A 168 5.65 -3.70 -12.76
N THR A 169 6.93 -3.39 -12.58
CA THR A 169 8.00 -4.37 -12.47
C THR A 169 8.46 -4.48 -11.02
N PHE A 170 9.06 -5.61 -10.66
CA PHE A 170 9.67 -5.80 -9.34
C PHE A 170 10.97 -6.60 -9.45
N ASP A 171 11.82 -6.46 -8.44
CA ASP A 171 13.07 -7.19 -8.30
C ASP A 171 13.25 -7.64 -6.85
N SER A 172 13.11 -8.94 -6.59
CA SER A 172 13.28 -9.54 -5.26
C SER A 172 14.71 -9.50 -4.74
N THR A 173 15.72 -9.21 -5.56
CA THR A 173 17.11 -9.07 -5.10
C THR A 173 17.41 -7.69 -4.53
N THR A 174 16.65 -6.67 -4.95
CA THR A 174 16.81 -5.28 -4.52
C THR A 174 15.62 -4.76 -3.73
N GLY A 175 14.50 -5.50 -3.70
CA GLY A 175 13.25 -5.10 -3.06
C GLY A 175 12.53 -3.97 -3.79
N ILE A 176 12.92 -3.68 -5.04
CA ILE A 176 12.35 -2.57 -5.80
C ILE A 176 11.03 -3.02 -6.43
N VAL A 177 10.01 -2.18 -6.33
CA VAL A 177 8.77 -2.24 -7.12
C VAL A 177 8.62 -0.90 -7.82
N ASN A 178 8.48 -0.92 -9.14
CA ASN A 178 8.43 0.29 -9.95
C ASN A 178 7.24 0.24 -10.91
N ALA A 179 6.34 1.21 -10.84
CA ALA A 179 5.28 1.32 -11.83
C ALA A 179 5.89 1.53 -13.23
N VAL A 180 5.28 0.89 -14.22
CA VAL A 180 5.59 1.15 -15.62
C VAL A 180 4.46 2.02 -16.17
N LEU A 181 4.82 3.17 -16.76
CA LEU A 181 3.87 3.99 -17.51
C LEU A 181 3.29 3.12 -18.63
N THR A 182 1.98 2.88 -18.58
CA THR A 182 1.21 2.34 -19.71
C THR A 182 0.79 3.47 -20.64
#